data_AF-A0A3D3ADU7-F1
#
_entry.id   AF-A0A3D3ADU7-F1
#
_cell.length_a   1.000
_cell.length_b   1.000
_cell.length_c   1.000
_cell.angle_alpha   90.00
_cell.angle_beta   90.00
_cell.angle_gamma   90.00
#
_symmetry.space_group_name_H-M   'P 1'
#
loop_
_entity.id
_entity.type
_entity.pdbx_description
1 polymer ?
#
loop_
_entity_poly.entity_id
_entity_poly.type
_entity_poly.pdbx_seq_one_letter_code
_entity_poly.pdbx_strand_id
1 'polypeptide(L)' 'MRELVITANEAGQRFDKYLRKYLKEMPLSGIYKSIRKKEITVNGNKASEKYL' A
#
# COMPACT_ATOMS: atom_id res chain seq x y z
N MET A 1 7.89 -1.22 -13.14
CA MET A 1 7.40 -1.87 -11.91
C MET A 1 8.32 -1.44 -10.78
N ARG A 2 7.78 -0.97 -9.65
CA ARG A 2 8.58 -0.49 -8.51
C ARG A 2 8.23 -1.34 -7.31
N GLU A 3 9.23 -1.97 -6.71
CA GLU A 3 9.08 -2.80 -5.53
C GLU A 3 9.54 -2.01 -4.30
N LEU A 4 8.82 -2.19 -3.19
CA LEU A 4 9.15 -1.59 -1.90
C LEU A 4 9.32 -2.75 -0.91
N VAL A 5 10.44 -2.75 -0.21
CA VAL A 5 10.73 -3.73 0.84
C VAL A 5 10.36 -3.10 2.17
N ILE A 6 9.38 -3.68 2.87
CA ILE A 6 8.99 -3.24 4.20
C ILE A 6 10.10 -3.62 5.18
N THR A 7 10.63 -2.63 5.88
CA THR A 7 11.66 -2.84 6.93
C THR A 7 11.02 -3.09 8.29
N ALA A 8 11.80 -3.59 9.27
CA ALA A 8 11.29 -3.89 10.63
C ALA A 8 10.59 -2.69 11.32
N ASN A 9 10.98 -1.46 10.96
CA ASN A 9 10.37 -0.23 11.51
C ASN A 9 8.98 0.08 10.91
N GLU A 10 8.67 -0.52 9.77
CA GLU A 10 7.41 -0.34 9.04
C GLU A 10 6.51 -1.59 9.17
N ALA A 11 7.03 -2.66 9.77
CA ALA A 11 6.30 -3.89 10.06
C ALA A 11 5.16 -3.62 11.06
N GLY A 12 3.99 -4.21 10.81
CA GLY A 12 2.78 -3.98 11.61
C GLY A 12 2.12 -2.62 11.36
N GLN A 13 2.56 -1.87 10.33
CA GLN A 13 1.86 -0.69 9.88
C GLN A 13 0.74 -1.09 8.90
N ARG A 14 -0.47 -0.53 9.10
CA ARG A 14 -1.53 -0.68 8.11
C ARG A 14 -1.09 -0.26 6.72
N PHE A 15 -1.47 -1.07 5.74
CA PHE A 15 -1.09 -0.93 4.35
C PHE A 15 -1.48 0.43 3.75
N ASP A 16 -2.68 0.93 4.01
CA ASP A 16 -3.11 2.26 3.58
C ASP A 16 -2.28 3.40 4.20
N LYS A 17 -1.90 3.26 5.47
CA LYS A 17 -1.03 4.21 6.17
C LYS A 17 0.38 4.20 5.58
N TYR A 18 0.89 3.03 5.23
CA TYR A 18 2.19 2.89 4.56
C TYR A 18 2.15 3.59 3.20
N LEU A 19 1.14 3.28 2.37
CA LEU A 19 0.98 3.89 1.05
C LEU A 19 0.79 5.41 1.12
N ARG A 20 0.10 5.95 2.13
CA ARG A 20 0.00 7.41 2.34
C ARG A 20 1.36 8.09 2.60
N LYS A 21 2.31 7.40 3.24
CA LYS A 21 3.66 7.96 3.45
C LYS A 21 4.45 8.03 2.15
N TYR A 22 4.27 7.04 1.28
CA TYR A 22 4.97 6.94 0.00
C TYR A 22 4.29 7.74 -1.13
N LEU A 23 2.96 7.80 -1.15
CA LEU A 23 2.14 8.43 -2.19
C LEU A 23 1.50 9.71 -1.64
N LYS A 24 2.33 10.66 -1.19
CA LYS A 24 1.88 11.89 -0.52
C LYS A 24 0.98 12.78 -1.38
N GLU A 25 1.19 12.76 -2.70
CA GLU A 25 0.42 13.56 -3.67
C GLU A 25 -0.90 12.89 -4.05
N MET A 26 -1.12 11.63 -3.67
CA MET A 26 -2.31 10.88 -4.06
C MET A 26 -3.38 10.93 -2.95
N PRO A 27 -4.64 11.28 -3.27
CA PRO A 27 -5.71 11.23 -2.30
C PRO A 27 -5.99 9.78 -1.88
N LEU A 28 -6.55 9.61 -0.68
CA LEU A 28 -6.88 8.28 -0.12
C LEU A 28 -7.81 7.47 -1.01
N SER A 29 -8.77 8.13 -1.66
CA SER A 29 -9.67 7.52 -2.64
C SER A 29 -8.90 6.95 -3.84
N GLY A 30 -7.82 7.61 -4.27
CA GLY A 30 -6.91 7.13 -5.31
C GLY A 30 -6.16 5.87 -4.86
N ILE A 31 -5.65 5.86 -3.62
CA ILE A 31 -4.97 4.69 -3.04
C ILE A 31 -5.90 3.48 -3.04
N TYR A 32 -7.13 3.64 -2.56
CA TYR A 32 -8.12 2.56 -2.56
C TYR A 32 -8.49 2.09 -3.96
N LYS A 33 -8.56 3.00 -4.94
CA LYS A 33 -8.80 2.66 -6.34
C LYS A 33 -7.66 1.80 -6.92
N SER A 34 -6.40 2.15 -6.66
CA SER A 34 -5.24 1.39 -7.12
C SER A 34 -5.11 0.02 -6.47
N ILE A 35 -5.40 -0.09 -5.16
CA ILE A 35 -5.50 -1.38 -4.47
C ILE A 35 -6.62 -2.24 -5.10
N ARG A 36 -7.79 -1.65 -5.36
CA ARG A 36 -8.93 -2.37 -5.97
C ARG A 36 -8.59 -2.89 -7.38
N LYS A 37 -7.90 -2.09 -8.18
CA LYS A 37 -7.47 -2.41 -9.55
C LYS A 37 -6.30 -3.40 -9.65
N LYS A 38 -5.68 -3.78 -8.53
CA LYS A 38 -4.43 -4.57 -8.47
C LYS A 38 -3.21 -3.87 -9.11
N GLU A 39 -3.19 -2.54 -9.10
CA GLU A 39 -1.99 -1.76 -9.47
C GLU A 39 -0.93 -1.82 -8.36
N ILE A 40 -1.37 -2.02 -7.11
CA ILE A 40 -0.54 -2.19 -5.93
C ILE A 40 -0.91 -3.54 -5.30
N THR A 41 0.09 -4.41 -5.14
CA THR A 41 -0.05 -5.76 -4.59
C THR A 41 0.97 -5.99 -3.50
N VAL A 42 0.62 -6.81 -2.50
CA VAL A 42 1.55 -7.26 -1.47
C VAL A 42 1.98 -8.68 -1.84
N ASN A 43 3.27 -8.88 -2.10
CA ASN A 43 3.83 -10.19 -2.48
C ASN A 43 3.06 -10.86 -3.64
N GLY A 44 2.70 -10.08 -4.67
CA GLY A 44 1.94 -10.56 -5.84
C GLY A 44 0.44 -10.79 -5.60
N ASN A 45 -0.03 -10.67 -4.36
CA ASN A 45 -1.44 -10.86 -4.01
C ASN A 45 -2.15 -9.53 -3.78
N LYS A 46 -3.48 -9.55 -3.97
CA LYS A 46 -4.33 -8.41 -3.63
C LYS A 46 -4.44 -8.31 -2.11
N ALA A 47 -4.02 -7.19 -1.55
CA ALA A 47 -4.20 -6.89 -0.14
C ALA A 47 -5.44 -6.01 0.09
N SER A 48 -6.04 -6.10 1.27
CA SER A 48 -6.99 -5.10 1.74
C SER A 48 -6.22 -3.87 2.22
N GLU A 49 -6.88 -2.71 2.14
CA GLU A 49 -6.45 -1.46 2.75
C GLU A 49 -6.14 -1.58 4.25
N LYS A 50 -6.78 -2.53 4.96
CA LYS A 50 -6.58 -2.79 6.40
C LYS A 50 -5.52 -3.86 6.69
N TYR A 51 -4.82 -4.37 5.67
CA TYR A 51 -3.76 -5.35 5.86
C TYR A 51 -2.65 -4.79 6.76
N LEU A 52 -2.10 -5.63 7.64
CA LEU A 52 -1.14 -5.31 8.71
C LEU A 52 0.21 -5.96 8.45
#